data_AF-A0A349J8N4-F1
#
_entry.id   AF-A0A349J8N4-F1
#
_cell.length_a   1.000
_cell.length_b   1.000
_cell.length_c   1.000
_cell.angle_alpha   90.00
_cell.angle_beta   90.00
_cell.angle_gamma   90.00
#
_symmetry.space_group_name_H-M   'P 1'
#
loop_
_entity.id
_entity.type
_entity.pdbx_description
1 polymer ?
#
loop_
_entity_poly.entity_id
_entity_poly.type
_entity_poly.pdbx_seq_one_letter_code
_entity_poly.pdbx_strand_id
1 'polypeptide(L)' 'MQTAPCLSVTDAAALVGVSPRHLRRLAAAGVVPASRLGRRGWRRFDRRAVSRIARRLKAGV' A
#
# COMPACT_ATOMS: atom_id res chain seq x y z
N MET A 1 17.83 5.28 -11.86
CA MET A 1 16.40 5.46 -11.48
C MET A 1 15.77 4.08 -11.33
N GLN A 2 15.89 3.42 -10.16
CA GLN A 2 15.22 2.12 -9.96
C GLN A 2 13.70 2.35 -9.89
N THR A 3 12.97 1.94 -10.92
CA THR A 3 11.52 1.84 -10.89
C THR A 3 11.13 0.70 -9.96
N ALA A 4 11.08 0.99 -8.65
CA ALA A 4 10.56 0.03 -7.68
C ALA A 4 9.18 -0.47 -8.16
N PRO A 5 8.91 -1.79 -8.15
CA PRO A 5 7.66 -2.33 -8.66
C PRO A 5 6.51 -1.72 -7.86
N CYS A 6 5.74 -0.86 -8.52
CA CYS A 6 4.60 -0.20 -7.93
C CYS A 6 3.43 -1.16 -7.93
N LEU A 7 2.92 -1.51 -6.76
CA LEU A 7 1.77 -2.37 -6.59
C LEU A 7 0.46 -1.62 -6.84
N SER A 8 -0.51 -2.35 -7.38
CA SER A 8 -1.90 -1.94 -7.39
C SER A 8 -2.45 -1.97 -5.95
N VAL A 9 -3.60 -1.32 -5.75
CA VAL A 9 -4.30 -1.36 -4.45
C VAL A 9 -4.68 -2.79 -4.05
N THR A 10 -4.99 -3.64 -5.02
CA THR A 10 -5.40 -5.03 -4.80
C THR A 10 -4.21 -5.88 -4.36
N ASP A 11 -3.07 -5.75 -5.04
CA ASP A 11 -1.86 -6.50 -4.67
C ASP A 11 -1.33 -6.05 -3.30
N ALA A 12 -1.35 -4.74 -3.04
CA ALA A 12 -0.95 -4.20 -1.74
C ALA A 12 -1.88 -4.68 -0.61
N ALA A 13 -3.19 -4.77 -0.88
CA ALA A 13 -4.17 -5.28 0.06
C ALA A 13 -3.94 -6.76 0.38
N ALA A 14 -3.69 -7.58 -0.64
CA ALA A 14 -3.32 -9.00 -0.47
C ALA A 14 -2.02 -9.17 0.34
N LEU A 15 -1.02 -8.32 0.10
CA LEU A 15 0.26 -8.35 0.81
C LEU A 15 0.13 -8.04 2.31
N VAL A 16 -0.76 -7.10 2.64
CA VAL A 16 -1.05 -6.70 4.02
C VAL A 16 -2.05 -7.64 4.68
N GLY A 17 -2.86 -8.37 3.90
CA GLY A 17 -3.92 -9.25 4.40
C GLY A 17 -5.19 -8.49 4.79
N VAL A 18 -5.47 -7.35 4.13
CA VAL A 18 -6.67 -6.54 4.38
C VAL A 18 -7.49 -6.38 3.10
N SER A 19 -8.74 -5.93 3.22
CA SER A 19 -9.54 -5.63 2.03
C SER A 19 -9.01 -4.37 1.30
N PRO A 20 -9.16 -4.27 -0.03
CA PRO A 20 -8.78 -3.07 -0.80
C PRO A 20 -9.46 -1.78 -0.31
N ARG A 21 -10.68 -1.88 0.22
CA ARG A 21 -11.40 -0.75 0.84
C ARG A 21 -10.73 -0.31 2.14
N HIS A 22 -10.34 -1.27 2.99
CA HIS A 22 -9.61 -0.98 4.22
C HIS A 22 -8.23 -0.39 3.93
N LEU A 23 -7.49 -0.94 2.96
CA LEU A 23 -6.19 -0.38 2.54
C LEU A 23 -6.32 1.08 2.06
N ARG A 24 -7.37 1.41 1.29
CA ARG A 24 -7.63 2.80 0.87
C ARG A 24 -7.87 3.73 2.05
N ARG A 25 -8.61 3.27 3.07
CA ARG A 25 -8.87 4.02 4.30
C ARG A 25 -7.57 4.24 5.10
N LEU A 26 -6.75 3.21 5.25
CA LEU A 26 -5.44 3.30 5.92
C LEU A 26 -4.50 4.27 5.18
N ALA A 27 -4.50 4.23 3.85
CA ALA A 27 -3.73 5.17 3.04
C ALA A 27 -4.28 6.60 3.11
N ALA A 28 -5.60 6.78 3.22
CA ALA A 28 -6.20 8.10 3.45
C ALA A 28 -5.88 8.63 4.85
N ALA A 29 -5.77 7.75 5.85
CA ALA A 29 -5.35 8.06 7.21
C ALA A 29 -3.83 8.24 7.37
N GLY A 30 -3.04 8.07 6.30
CA GLY A 30 -1.58 8.21 6.33
C GLY A 30 -0.82 7.02 6.94
N VAL A 31 -1.51 5.95 7.34
CA VAL A 31 -0.89 4.74 7.93
C VAL A 31 -0.09 3.96 6.89
N VAL A 32 -0.60 3.89 5.66
CA VAL A 32 0.10 3.25 4.52
C VAL A 32 0.51 4.33 3.53
N PRO A 33 1.81 4.49 3.24
CA PRO A 33 2.31 5.46 2.27
C PRO A 33 1.86 5.00 0.88
N ALA A 34 0.88 5.72 0.35
CA ALA A 34 0.44 5.60 -1.02
C ALA A 34 1.04 6.76 -1.82
N SER A 35 1.86 6.46 -2.81
CA SER A 35 2.30 7.47 -3.77
C SER A 35 1.12 7.73 -4.71
N ARG A 36 0.57 8.95 -4.64
CA ARG A 36 -0.53 9.41 -5.49
C ARG A 36 -0.15 9.13 -6.96
N LEU A 37 -1.01 8.42 -7.70
CA LEU A 37 -0.70 7.87 -9.03
C LEU A 37 -1.40 8.69 -10.12
N GLY A 38 -0.74 8.77 -11.27
CA GLY A 38 -1.00 9.67 -12.40
C GLY A 38 -2.44 9.73 -12.94
N ARG A 39 -2.65 10.59 -13.95
CA ARG A 39 -3.90 11.22 -14.46
C ARG A 39 -5.27 10.56 -14.22
N ARG A 40 -5.39 9.22 -14.07
CA ARG A 40 -6.63 8.51 -13.74
C ARG A 40 -6.92 8.36 -12.23
N GLY A 41 -6.08 8.88 -11.32
CA GLY A 41 -6.37 8.90 -9.88
C GLY A 41 -6.26 7.56 -9.16
N TRP A 42 -5.63 6.56 -9.77
CA TRP A 42 -5.30 5.33 -9.05
C TRP A 42 -4.21 5.68 -8.00
N ARG A 43 -3.95 4.82 -7.00
CA ARG A 43 -2.82 4.96 -6.05
C ARG A 43 -1.76 3.91 -6.33
N ARG A 44 -0.47 4.29 -6.48
CA ARG A 44 0.66 3.33 -6.59
C ARG A 44 1.20 3.14 -5.20
N PHE A 45 1.36 1.89 -4.82
CA PHE A 45 1.97 1.54 -3.57
C PHE A 45 3.38 1.04 -3.82
N ASP A 46 4.37 1.63 -3.16
CA ASP A 46 5.72 1.09 -3.21
C ASP A 46 5.74 -0.26 -2.48
N ARG A 47 6.14 -1.33 -3.19
CA ARG A 47 6.16 -2.68 -2.63
C ARG A 47 6.99 -2.77 -1.35
N ARG A 48 8.16 -2.13 -1.31
CA ARG A 48 9.05 -2.20 -0.13
C ARG A 48 8.42 -1.50 1.07
N ALA A 49 7.79 -0.34 0.84
CA ALA A 49 7.09 0.41 1.88
C ALA A 49 5.89 -0.39 2.44
N VAL A 50 5.08 -0.99 1.56
CA VAL A 50 3.96 -1.85 1.95
C VAL A 50 4.44 -3.06 2.76
N SER A 51 5.46 -3.78 2.29
CA SER A 51 6.01 -4.94 3.00
C SER A 51 6.60 -4.57 4.37
N ARG A 52 7.17 -3.38 4.53
CA ARG A 52 7.67 -2.89 5.82
C ARG A 52 6.54 -2.68 6.82
N ILE A 53 5.43 -2.10 6.36
CA ILE A 53 4.26 -1.84 7.22
C ILE A 53 3.48 -3.12 7.48
N ALA A 54 3.34 -4.00 6.50
CA ALA A 54 2.73 -5.33 6.69
C ALA A 54 3.44 -6.10 7.82
N ARG A 55 4.78 -6.05 7.87
CA ARG A 55 5.55 -6.63 8.98
C ARG A 55 5.27 -5.96 10.33
N ARG A 56 5.17 -4.63 10.38
CA ARG A 56 4.82 -3.90 11.61
C ARG A 56 3.41 -4.21 12.10
N LEU A 57 2.43 -4.28 11.19
CA LEU A 57 1.05 -4.61 11.51
C LEU A 57 0.89 -6.04 12.00
N LYS A 58 1.64 -7.00 11.41
CA LYS A 58 1.65 -8.40 11.87
C LYS A 58 2.38 -8.62 13.19
N ALA A 59 3.34 -7.77 13.54
CA ALA A 59 4.12 -7.89 14.77
C ALA A 59 3.44 -7.30 16.01
N GLY A 60 2.29 -6.63 15.85
CA GLY A 60 1.53 -6.01 16.95
C GLY A 60 0.22 -6.73 17.30
N VAL A 61 0.01 -7.95 16.79
CA VAL A 61 -1.11 -8.85 17.12
C VAL A 61 -0.57 -10.05 17.88
#